data_AF-A0A5E3X5L0-F1
#
_entry.id   AF-A0A5E3X5L0-F1
#
_cell.length_a   1.000
_cell.length_b   1.000
_cell.length_c   1.000
_cell.angle_alpha   90.00
_cell.angle_beta   90.00
_cell.angle_gamma   90.00
#
_symmetry.space_group_name_H-M   'P 1'
#
loop_
_entity.id
_entity.type
_entity.pdbx_description
1 polymer ?
#
loop_
_entity_poly.entity_id
_entity_poly.type
_entity_poly.pdbx_seq_one_letter_code
_entity_poly.pdbx_strand_id
1 'polypeptide(L)'
;MSLIADVKHYDDFEDDSDVYIHDGLALQPVAGTAVAPLPSKKCKLEAEEFLTGGRGRENGIVVVRGALRSVESPEKGPLNVVVKVALTTAALGRVIEEAKVYHDKLRDLSSGGDCIPRSYGVYHVASPVNAPEELCVGFLMLEDCGDPVGSFVHSDNAEDVSFRIRLLTLVHEIHARGLMHRQLSPYHVLHRDGTPYLVDFARAMDHQCPRNADRPTDAEYGKLVQPAREQFGCNEIYNLMEKTQAWLPAMFICKGRPWSARYFLENPEALANKMLDIESTLPALAPRQSPREALTAVHRAICGYYKQHLPARGAAYEDDLDLNLERYCQAYEDEVARNPFDA
;
A
#
# COMPACT_ATOMS: atom_id res chain seq x y z
N MET A 1 -29.35 23.43 -1.30
CA MET A 1 -28.78 22.85 -0.07
C MET A 1 -27.99 23.97 0.60
N SER A 2 -28.07 24.14 1.92
CA SER A 2 -27.37 25.24 2.61
C SER A 2 -26.48 24.62 3.67
N LEU A 3 -25.20 24.46 3.33
CA LEU A 3 -24.19 24.00 4.27
C LEU A 3 -23.61 25.23 4.97
N ILE A 4 -23.67 25.26 6.31
CA ILE A 4 -23.02 26.28 7.14
C ILE A 4 -21.75 25.62 7.68
N ALA A 5 -20.59 26.24 7.48
CA ALA A 5 -19.33 25.65 7.90
C ALA A 5 -18.47 26.73 8.53
N ASP A 6 -17.96 26.49 9.74
CA ASP A 6 -17.00 27.35 10.40
C ASP A 6 -15.73 26.51 10.62
N VAL A 7 -14.78 26.61 9.69
CA VAL A 7 -13.50 25.90 9.73
C VAL A 7 -12.42 26.92 10.07
N LYS A 8 -12.03 26.93 11.33
CA LYS A 8 -10.96 27.76 11.88
C LYS A 8 -9.76 26.89 12.20
N HIS A 9 -8.58 27.34 11.81
CA HIS A 9 -7.30 26.88 12.33
C HIS A 9 -6.81 27.88 13.37
N TYR A 10 -6.09 27.37 14.35
CA TYR A 10 -5.31 28.19 15.24
C TYR A 10 -3.88 27.68 15.10
N ASP A 11 -2.98 28.52 14.59
CA ASP A 11 -1.56 28.20 14.60
C ASP A 11 -1.00 28.65 15.96
N ASP A 12 -0.80 27.68 16.86
CA ASP A 12 -0.30 27.92 18.22
C ASP A 12 1.06 28.64 18.24
N PHE A 13 1.81 28.67 17.13
CA PHE A 13 3.11 29.34 17.04
C PHE A 13 3.03 30.80 16.62
N GLU A 14 2.03 31.19 15.83
CA GLU A 14 1.89 32.55 15.30
C GLU A 14 0.81 33.36 16.03
N ASP A 15 0.05 32.74 16.95
CA ASP A 15 -1.14 33.34 17.61
C ASP A 15 -2.20 33.84 16.59
N ASP A 16 -2.09 33.37 15.34
CA ASP A 16 -2.96 33.74 14.23
C ASP A 16 -3.98 32.62 13.97
N SER A 17 -5.25 33.03 13.85
CA SER A 17 -6.33 32.12 13.50
C SER A 17 -6.60 32.18 12.00
N ASP A 18 -6.17 31.18 11.24
CA ASP A 18 -6.60 31.08 9.83
C ASP A 18 -8.03 30.58 9.77
N VAL A 19 -8.96 31.41 9.32
CA VAL A 19 -10.33 30.94 9.05
C VAL A 19 -10.49 30.58 7.59
N TYR A 20 -10.67 29.29 7.33
CA TYR A 20 -10.75 28.78 5.97
C TYR A 20 -12.19 28.74 5.43
N ILE A 21 -13.19 28.47 6.28
CA ILE A 21 -14.62 28.44 5.88
C ILE A 21 -15.44 29.16 6.96
N HIS A 22 -16.33 30.09 6.58
CA HIS A 22 -17.17 30.86 7.51
C HIS A 22 -18.67 30.53 7.41
N ASP A 23 -19.37 30.72 8.52
CA ASP A 23 -20.81 30.52 8.72
C ASP A 23 -21.72 31.28 7.72
N GLY A 24 -21.21 32.34 7.09
CA GLY A 24 -21.93 33.14 6.09
C GLY A 24 -21.69 32.77 4.63
N LEU A 25 -20.83 31.78 4.33
CA LEU A 25 -20.48 31.47 2.94
C LEU A 25 -21.62 30.72 2.22
N ALA A 26 -22.02 31.24 1.06
CA ALA A 26 -22.91 30.53 0.15
C ALA A 26 -22.14 29.41 -0.55
N LEU A 27 -22.41 28.16 -0.17
CA LEU A 27 -21.79 26.98 -0.77
C LEU A 27 -22.68 26.36 -1.84
N GLN A 28 -22.11 26.07 -3.00
CA GLN A 28 -22.78 25.41 -4.12
C GLN A 28 -22.14 24.05 -4.38
N PRO A 29 -22.94 22.96 -4.43
CA PRO A 29 -22.42 21.63 -4.72
C PRO A 29 -22.00 21.53 -6.18
N VAL A 30 -20.85 20.89 -6.44
CA VAL A 30 -20.38 20.58 -7.79
C VAL A 30 -21.00 19.26 -8.24
N ALA A 31 -21.78 19.28 -9.32
CA ALA A 31 -22.44 18.09 -9.85
C ALA A 31 -21.43 16.98 -10.22
N GLY A 32 -21.79 15.71 -10.00
CA GLY A 32 -20.95 14.56 -10.37
C GLY A 32 -19.74 14.32 -9.46
N THR A 33 -19.74 14.86 -8.24
CA THR A 33 -18.63 14.67 -7.28
C THR A 33 -19.03 13.91 -6.01
N ALA A 34 -20.32 13.83 -5.71
CA ALA A 34 -20.84 13.19 -4.50
C ALA A 34 -21.26 11.74 -4.77
N VAL A 35 -20.73 10.81 -3.98
CA VAL A 35 -21.16 9.40 -3.96
C VAL A 35 -22.37 9.22 -3.04
N ALA A 36 -22.38 9.93 -1.91
CA ALA A 36 -23.46 9.88 -0.93
C ALA A 36 -24.03 11.29 -0.67
N PRO A 37 -25.34 11.42 -0.41
CA PRO A 37 -25.90 12.69 0.03
C PRO A 37 -25.46 13.02 1.45
N LEU A 38 -25.42 14.31 1.78
CA LEU A 38 -25.29 14.75 3.17
C LEU A 38 -26.51 14.28 4.01
N PRO A 39 -26.32 14.09 5.33
CA PRO A 39 -27.38 13.58 6.21
C PRO A 39 -28.59 14.52 6.33
N SER A 40 -28.42 15.82 6.07
CA SER A 40 -29.52 16.80 6.07
C SER A 40 -29.26 17.95 5.10
N LYS A 41 -30.28 18.80 4.87
CA LYS A 41 -30.16 19.96 3.98
C LYS A 41 -29.40 21.12 4.63
N LYS A 42 -29.31 21.10 5.97
CA LYS A 42 -28.63 22.07 6.83
C LYS A 42 -27.74 21.34 7.81
N CYS A 43 -26.45 21.34 7.51
CA CYS A 43 -25.43 20.80 8.40
C CYS A 43 -24.51 21.92 8.90
N LYS A 44 -23.93 21.71 10.08
CA LYS A 44 -22.83 22.51 10.62
C LYS A 44 -21.57 21.65 10.62
N LEU A 45 -20.52 22.11 9.96
CA LEU A 45 -19.19 21.50 10.03
C LEU A 45 -18.40 22.16 11.16
N GLU A 46 -17.89 21.36 12.08
CA GLU A 46 -17.02 21.77 13.18
C GLU A 46 -15.64 21.14 12.97
N ALA A 47 -14.61 21.97 12.79
CA ALA A 47 -13.24 21.49 12.68
C ALA A 47 -12.73 21.01 14.04
N GLU A 48 -12.04 19.87 14.06
CA GLU A 48 -11.51 19.25 15.28
C GLU A 48 -9.98 19.19 15.25
N GLU A 49 -9.40 18.86 14.11
CA GLU A 49 -7.96 18.62 13.99
C GLU A 49 -7.45 18.95 12.57
N PHE A 50 -6.25 19.52 12.46
CA PHE A 50 -5.58 19.76 11.18
C PHE A 50 -4.61 18.64 10.88
N LEU A 51 -4.83 17.96 9.75
CA LEU A 51 -4.04 16.79 9.34
C LEU A 51 -2.85 17.18 8.43
N THR A 52 -2.92 18.32 7.76
CA THR A 52 -1.80 18.85 6.99
C THR A 52 -0.80 19.59 7.88
N GLY A 53 0.45 19.11 7.92
CA GLY A 53 1.59 19.96 8.30
C GLY A 53 1.91 21.01 7.23
N GLY A 54 2.98 21.80 7.41
CA GLY A 54 3.32 22.96 6.56
C GLY A 54 3.33 22.74 5.03
N ARG A 55 3.50 21.51 4.54
CA ARG A 55 3.44 21.16 3.10
C ARG A 55 2.06 21.36 2.46
N GLY A 56 0.97 21.37 3.23
CA GLY A 56 -0.39 21.61 2.69
C GLY A 56 -0.51 23.00 2.04
N ARG A 57 0.12 24.01 2.65
CA ARG A 57 0.14 25.39 2.14
C ARG A 57 0.83 25.50 0.77
N GLU A 58 1.91 24.74 0.53
CA GLU A 58 2.64 24.79 -0.75
C GLU A 58 1.78 24.38 -1.95
N ASN A 59 0.89 23.40 -1.75
CA ASN A 59 -0.03 22.93 -2.80
C ASN A 59 -1.39 23.62 -2.74
N GLY A 60 -1.59 24.61 -1.86
CA GLY A 60 -2.87 25.30 -1.67
C GLY A 60 -4.02 24.37 -1.26
N ILE A 61 -3.73 23.25 -0.59
CA ILE A 61 -4.75 22.32 -0.07
C ILE A 61 -4.45 22.06 1.41
N VAL A 62 -5.40 22.38 2.27
CA VAL A 62 -5.37 22.09 3.71
C VAL A 62 -6.30 20.93 4.00
N VAL A 63 -5.89 19.97 4.83
CA VAL A 63 -6.72 18.82 5.21
C VAL A 63 -7.11 18.95 6.68
N VAL A 64 -8.41 18.91 6.93
CA VAL A 64 -9.01 19.13 8.25
C VAL A 64 -9.92 17.96 8.59
N ARG A 65 -9.77 17.37 9.76
CA ARG A 65 -10.73 16.43 10.34
C ARG A 65 -11.78 17.21 11.14
N GLY A 66 -13.03 16.77 11.08
CA GLY A 66 -14.11 17.42 11.79
C GLY A 66 -15.37 16.60 11.90
N ALA A 67 -16.38 17.21 12.52
CA ALA A 67 -17.69 16.62 12.73
C ALA A 67 -18.77 17.42 12.01
N LEU A 68 -19.57 16.73 11.20
CA LEU A 68 -20.74 17.29 10.53
C LEU A 68 -22.00 16.98 11.35
N ARG A 69 -22.63 18.02 11.90
CA ARG A 69 -23.86 17.89 12.70
C ARG A 69 -25.08 18.35 11.92
N SER A 70 -26.16 17.58 11.98
CA SER A 70 -27.44 18.02 11.41
C SER A 70 -28.05 19.11 12.30
N VAL A 71 -28.37 20.26 11.71
CA VAL A 71 -29.10 21.34 12.41
C VAL A 71 -30.57 20.95 12.62
N GLU A 72 -31.12 20.18 11.67
CA GLU A 72 -32.53 19.77 11.67
C GLU A 72 -32.78 18.52 12.53
N SER A 73 -31.73 17.77 12.88
CA SER A 73 -31.82 16.48 13.58
C SER A 73 -30.58 16.26 14.46
N PRO A 74 -30.37 17.09 15.50
CA PRO A 74 -29.18 17.03 16.34
C PRO A 74 -29.02 15.70 17.08
N GLU A 75 -30.09 14.93 17.25
CA GLU A 75 -30.11 13.62 17.91
C GLU A 75 -29.42 12.51 17.12
N LYS A 76 -29.19 12.67 15.80
CA LYS A 76 -28.57 11.63 14.96
C LYS A 76 -27.07 11.45 15.17
N GLY A 77 -26.48 12.19 16.11
CA GLY A 77 -25.04 12.22 16.34
C GLY A 77 -24.28 12.94 15.21
N PRO A 78 -23.01 13.29 15.44
CA PRO A 78 -22.15 13.84 14.41
C PRO A 78 -21.77 12.76 13.39
N LEU A 79 -21.57 13.19 12.14
CA LEU A 79 -20.91 12.42 11.10
C LEU A 79 -19.45 12.88 11.01
N ASN A 80 -18.51 11.98 11.31
CA ASN A 80 -17.09 12.30 11.23
C ASN A 80 -16.64 12.39 9.77
N VAL A 81 -15.95 13.47 9.44
CA VAL A 81 -15.55 13.80 8.07
C VAL A 81 -14.11 14.30 8.02
N VAL A 82 -13.49 14.11 6.86
CA VAL A 82 -12.25 14.78 6.47
C VAL A 82 -12.55 15.73 5.32
N VAL A 83 -12.04 16.95 5.42
CA VAL A 83 -12.29 18.03 4.48
C VAL A 83 -10.97 18.49 3.87
N LYS A 84 -10.84 18.36 2.55
CA LYS A 84 -9.73 18.93 1.78
C LYS A 84 -10.12 20.31 1.28
N VAL A 85 -9.65 21.33 1.97
CA VAL A 85 -9.93 22.74 1.68
C VAL A 85 -8.98 23.27 0.62
N ALA A 86 -9.51 23.74 -0.50
CA ALA A 86 -8.74 24.34 -1.58
C ALA A 86 -8.64 25.85 -1.39
N LEU A 87 -7.41 26.36 -1.28
CA LEU A 87 -7.12 27.78 -1.09
C LEU A 87 -7.04 28.56 -2.41
N THR A 88 -6.88 27.86 -3.53
CA THR A 88 -6.75 28.47 -4.85
C THR A 88 -7.65 27.78 -5.87
N THR A 89 -8.04 28.48 -6.93
CA THR A 89 -8.85 27.88 -8.02
C THR A 89 -8.15 26.67 -8.64
N ALA A 90 -6.81 26.69 -8.74
CA ALA A 90 -6.04 25.54 -9.22
C ALA A 90 -6.13 24.34 -8.28
N ALA A 91 -6.08 24.57 -6.96
CA ALA A 91 -6.31 23.53 -5.96
C ALA A 91 -7.75 22.99 -6.01
N LEU A 92 -8.74 23.85 -6.24
CA LEU A 92 -10.13 23.44 -6.39
C LEU A 92 -10.31 22.53 -7.60
N GLY A 93 -9.69 22.86 -8.73
CA GLY A 93 -9.67 21.99 -9.90
C GLY A 93 -9.13 20.59 -9.57
N ARG A 94 -8.04 20.49 -8.79
CA ARG A 94 -7.47 19.19 -8.38
C ARG A 94 -8.42 18.38 -7.50
N VAL A 95 -9.03 18.99 -6.47
CA VAL A 95 -9.97 18.26 -5.60
C VAL A 95 -11.25 17.87 -6.33
N ILE A 96 -11.68 18.63 -7.36
CA ILE A 96 -12.79 18.24 -8.24
C ILE A 96 -12.42 16.99 -9.05
N GLU A 97 -11.25 16.94 -9.67
CA GLU A 97 -10.81 15.77 -10.43
C GLU A 97 -10.66 14.54 -9.53
N GLU A 98 -10.13 14.70 -8.31
CA GLU A 98 -10.10 13.62 -7.32
C GLU A 98 -11.52 13.14 -6.96
N ALA A 99 -12.46 14.05 -6.68
CA ALA A 99 -13.82 13.70 -6.31
C ALA A 99 -14.57 12.94 -7.42
N LYS A 100 -14.27 13.25 -8.69
CA LYS A 100 -14.79 12.48 -9.83
C LYS A 100 -14.27 11.04 -9.83
N VAL A 101 -13.03 10.78 -9.40
CA VAL A 101 -12.53 9.40 -9.26
C VAL A 101 -13.40 8.62 -8.27
N TYR A 102 -13.71 9.22 -7.11
CA TYR A 102 -14.63 8.61 -6.16
C TYR A 102 -16.01 8.34 -6.77
N HIS A 103 -16.60 9.33 -7.46
CA HIS A 103 -17.93 9.24 -8.04
C HIS A 103 -18.03 8.28 -9.24
N ASP A 104 -17.10 8.34 -10.17
CA ASP A 104 -17.19 7.66 -11.47
C ASP A 104 -16.62 6.24 -11.42
N LYS A 105 -15.55 6.03 -10.63
CA LYS A 105 -14.76 4.78 -10.66
C LYS A 105 -14.89 3.95 -9.38
N LEU A 106 -15.13 4.60 -8.24
CA LEU A 106 -15.08 3.95 -6.92
C LEU A 106 -16.40 3.94 -6.15
N ARG A 107 -17.48 4.49 -6.71
CA ARG A 107 -18.77 4.63 -6.03
C ARG A 107 -19.26 3.33 -5.40
N ASP A 108 -19.13 2.23 -6.14
CA ASP A 108 -19.60 0.92 -5.67
C ASP A 108 -18.77 0.40 -4.48
N LEU A 109 -17.48 0.78 -4.39
CA LEU A 109 -16.59 0.48 -3.25
C LEU A 109 -16.78 1.44 -2.07
N SER A 110 -17.34 2.62 -2.29
CA SER A 110 -17.62 3.56 -1.18
C SER A 110 -18.98 3.28 -0.51
N SER A 111 -19.87 2.57 -1.19
CA SER A 111 -21.27 2.43 -0.76
C SER A 111 -21.48 1.33 0.30
N GLY A 112 -20.68 0.27 0.26
CA GLY A 112 -20.88 -0.97 1.04
C GLY A 112 -20.22 -1.01 2.43
N GLY A 113 -19.54 0.06 2.84
CA GLY A 113 -18.61 -0.02 3.99
C GLY A 113 -17.27 -0.66 3.60
N ASP A 114 -16.95 -0.64 2.30
CA ASP A 114 -15.67 -1.15 1.81
C ASP A 114 -14.56 -0.14 2.06
N CYS A 115 -13.34 -0.58 1.78
CA CYS A 115 -12.07 0.06 2.10
C CYS A 115 -11.78 1.38 1.35
N ILE A 116 -12.81 2.13 0.91
CA ILE A 116 -12.72 3.43 0.25
C ILE A 116 -13.68 4.40 0.94
N PRO A 117 -13.23 5.61 1.33
CA PRO A 117 -14.11 6.61 1.95
C PRO A 117 -15.33 6.95 1.09
N ARG A 118 -16.45 7.25 1.72
CA ARG A 118 -17.57 7.92 1.05
C ARG A 118 -17.21 9.36 0.70
N SER A 119 -17.41 9.74 -0.56
CA SER A 119 -17.40 11.15 -0.99
C SER A 119 -18.76 11.78 -0.80
N TYR A 120 -18.83 12.86 -0.02
CA TYR A 120 -20.02 13.70 0.13
C TYR A 120 -20.06 14.87 -0.88
N GLY A 121 -19.08 14.90 -1.79
CA GLY A 121 -18.98 15.85 -2.89
C GLY A 121 -18.06 17.04 -2.63
N VAL A 122 -17.89 17.82 -3.69
CA VAL A 122 -17.20 19.10 -3.67
C VAL A 122 -18.21 20.23 -3.55
N TYR A 123 -17.85 21.23 -2.76
CA TYR A 123 -18.61 22.46 -2.58
C TYR A 123 -17.72 23.65 -2.92
N HIS A 124 -18.19 24.54 -3.79
CA HIS A 124 -17.50 25.78 -4.13
C HIS A 124 -18.19 26.97 -3.47
N VAL A 125 -17.40 28.01 -3.16
CA VAL A 125 -17.92 29.26 -2.61
C VAL A 125 -18.52 30.09 -3.76
N ALA A 126 -19.81 30.39 -3.70
CA ALA A 126 -20.57 30.98 -4.81
C ALA A 126 -20.44 32.51 -4.93
N SER A 127 -20.01 33.20 -3.87
CA SER A 127 -19.95 34.66 -3.85
C SER A 127 -19.05 35.16 -2.72
N PRO A 128 -17.80 35.56 -3.00
CA PRO A 128 -16.89 36.14 -2.01
C PRO A 128 -17.24 37.63 -1.72
N VAL A 129 -18.52 37.99 -1.66
CA VAL A 129 -18.93 39.39 -1.41
C VAL A 129 -18.57 39.72 0.04
N ASN A 130 -17.56 40.57 0.22
CA ASN A 130 -16.92 40.93 1.50
C ASN A 130 -16.06 39.84 2.16
N ALA A 131 -15.64 38.84 1.38
CA ALA A 131 -14.69 37.84 1.84
C ALA A 131 -13.29 38.46 1.97
N PRO A 132 -12.59 38.37 3.12
CA PRO A 132 -11.16 38.66 3.19
C PRO A 132 -10.37 37.93 2.08
N GLU A 133 -9.28 38.54 1.61
CA GLU A 133 -8.48 38.09 0.45
C GLU A 133 -7.90 36.67 0.60
N GLU A 134 -7.93 36.09 1.80
CA GLU A 134 -7.32 34.80 2.16
C GLU A 134 -8.32 33.64 2.28
N LEU A 135 -9.57 33.81 1.84
CA LEU A 135 -10.58 32.75 1.97
C LEU A 135 -10.42 31.61 0.96
N CYS A 136 -10.80 30.39 1.38
CA CYS A 136 -10.80 29.25 0.49
C CYS A 136 -11.80 29.41 -0.67
N VAL A 137 -11.54 28.71 -1.77
CA VAL A 137 -12.42 28.72 -2.95
C VAL A 137 -13.46 27.58 -2.93
N GLY A 138 -13.23 26.56 -2.10
CA GLY A 138 -14.10 25.39 -1.96
C GLY A 138 -13.40 24.24 -1.26
N PHE A 139 -14.07 23.09 -1.17
CA PHE A 139 -13.51 21.90 -0.53
C PHE A 139 -14.16 20.60 -1.01
N LEU A 140 -13.43 19.49 -0.86
CA LEU A 140 -13.94 18.13 -0.95
C LEU A 140 -14.19 17.58 0.45
N MET A 141 -15.37 17.00 0.69
CA MET A 141 -15.72 16.36 1.95
C MET A 141 -15.80 14.84 1.78
N LEU A 142 -15.05 14.13 2.62
CA LEU A 142 -14.94 12.67 2.67
C LEU A 142 -15.33 12.14 4.05
N GLU A 143 -15.70 10.87 4.13
CA GLU A 143 -15.80 10.13 5.38
C GLU A 143 -14.46 10.07 6.11
N ASP A 144 -14.47 10.23 7.43
CA ASP A 144 -13.31 9.94 8.26
C ASP A 144 -13.14 8.43 8.45
N CYS A 145 -12.04 7.89 7.93
CA CYS A 145 -11.73 6.46 7.95
C CYS A 145 -10.58 6.11 8.90
N GLY A 146 -10.39 6.90 9.96
CA GLY A 146 -9.41 6.63 11.01
C GLY A 146 -8.05 7.24 10.71
N ASP A 147 -7.00 6.67 11.30
CA ASP A 147 -5.67 7.26 11.30
C ASP A 147 -4.72 6.61 10.29
N PRO A 148 -3.75 7.36 9.73
CA PRO A 148 -2.76 6.80 8.83
C PRO A 148 -1.94 5.70 9.50
N VAL A 149 -1.66 4.61 8.77
CA VAL A 149 -0.75 3.58 9.26
C VAL A 149 0.69 4.09 9.26
N GLY A 150 1.45 3.78 10.30
CA GLY A 150 2.86 4.17 10.40
C GLY A 150 3.77 3.32 9.50
N SER A 151 3.37 2.07 9.23
CA SER A 151 4.07 1.11 8.37
C SER A 151 3.04 0.14 7.79
N PHE A 152 3.36 -0.53 6.69
CA PHE A 152 2.55 -1.66 6.23
C PHE A 152 2.84 -2.94 7.00
N VAL A 153 3.99 -3.02 7.68
CA VAL A 153 4.41 -4.17 8.48
C VAL A 153 4.68 -3.70 9.90
N HIS A 154 3.85 -4.16 10.84
CA HIS A 154 4.00 -3.89 12.27
C HIS A 154 4.45 -5.15 13.01
N SER A 155 3.76 -6.27 12.78
CA SER A 155 4.12 -7.59 13.28
C SER A 155 3.66 -8.70 12.32
N ASP A 156 3.98 -9.95 12.67
CA ASP A 156 3.55 -11.15 11.95
C ASP A 156 2.34 -11.84 12.62
N ASN A 157 1.59 -11.09 13.44
CA ASN A 157 0.34 -11.60 13.99
C ASN A 157 -0.74 -11.74 12.90
N ALA A 158 -1.77 -12.54 13.17
CA ALA A 158 -2.81 -12.86 12.19
C ALA A 158 -3.63 -11.63 11.75
N GLU A 159 -3.82 -10.65 12.62
CA GLU A 159 -4.59 -9.43 12.32
C GLU A 159 -3.82 -8.54 11.34
N ASP A 160 -2.52 -8.33 11.56
CA ASP A 160 -1.63 -7.57 10.68
C ASP A 160 -1.47 -8.24 9.31
N VAL A 161 -1.37 -9.56 9.27
CA VAL A 161 -1.38 -10.32 8.01
C VAL A 161 -2.71 -10.13 7.27
N SER A 162 -3.84 -10.25 7.97
CA SER A 162 -5.17 -10.03 7.40
C SER A 162 -5.37 -8.59 6.89
N PHE A 163 -4.86 -7.59 7.61
CA PHE A 163 -4.86 -6.20 7.17
C PHE A 163 -4.11 -6.03 5.84
N ARG A 164 -2.88 -6.58 5.74
CA ARG A 164 -2.05 -6.52 4.52
C ARG A 164 -2.70 -7.22 3.34
N ILE A 165 -3.30 -8.39 3.55
CA ILE A 165 -4.03 -9.11 2.49
C ILE A 165 -5.24 -8.31 2.02
N ARG A 166 -6.01 -7.70 2.93
CA ARG A 166 -7.15 -6.84 2.58
C ARG A 166 -6.70 -5.62 1.76
N LEU A 167 -5.58 -4.99 2.13
CA LEU A 167 -5.01 -3.87 1.38
C LEU A 167 -4.59 -4.29 -0.03
N LEU A 168 -3.90 -5.42 -0.17
CA LEU A 168 -3.53 -5.95 -1.49
C LEU A 168 -4.77 -6.25 -2.34
N THR A 169 -5.76 -6.92 -1.75
CA THR A 169 -7.03 -7.24 -2.41
C THR A 169 -7.71 -5.98 -2.92
N LEU A 170 -7.77 -4.93 -2.10
CA LEU A 170 -8.32 -3.63 -2.47
C LEU A 170 -7.56 -2.98 -3.64
N VAL A 171 -6.24 -3.04 -3.65
CA VAL A 171 -5.47 -2.45 -4.76
C VAL A 171 -5.69 -3.23 -6.06
N HIS A 172 -5.77 -4.56 -6.00
CA HIS A 172 -6.16 -5.36 -7.16
C HIS A 172 -7.59 -5.05 -7.64
N GLU A 173 -8.54 -4.85 -6.71
CA GLU A 173 -9.91 -4.43 -7.01
C GLU A 173 -9.97 -3.09 -7.76
N ILE A 174 -9.15 -2.12 -7.37
CA ILE A 174 -9.05 -0.80 -8.01
C ILE A 174 -8.41 -0.94 -9.40
N HIS A 175 -7.35 -1.73 -9.52
CA HIS A 175 -6.69 -2.03 -10.80
C HIS A 175 -7.62 -2.76 -11.78
N ALA A 176 -8.46 -3.67 -11.30
CA ALA A 176 -9.46 -4.36 -12.11
C ALA A 176 -10.54 -3.41 -12.66
N ARG A 177 -10.78 -2.28 -12.00
CA ARG A 177 -11.65 -1.18 -12.47
C ARG A 177 -10.93 -0.21 -13.40
N GLY A 178 -9.70 -0.53 -13.78
CA GLY A 178 -8.93 0.26 -14.72
C GLY A 178 -8.30 1.51 -14.10
N LEU A 179 -8.01 1.51 -12.79
CA LEU A 179 -7.47 2.65 -12.07
C LEU A 179 -6.16 2.28 -11.36
N MET A 180 -5.15 3.15 -11.42
CA MET A 180 -3.91 3.08 -10.65
C MET A 180 -3.85 4.26 -9.67
N HIS A 181 -3.43 4.04 -8.41
CA HIS A 181 -3.45 5.08 -7.38
C HIS A 181 -2.27 6.07 -7.47
N ARG A 182 -1.08 5.57 -7.79
CA ARG A 182 0.22 6.23 -7.94
C ARG A 182 0.86 6.85 -6.69
N GLN A 183 0.24 6.65 -5.53
CA GLN A 183 0.70 7.21 -4.24
C GLN A 183 0.57 6.21 -3.08
N LEU A 184 0.70 4.91 -3.34
CA LEU A 184 0.64 3.90 -2.28
C LEU A 184 1.81 4.04 -1.30
N SER A 185 1.52 4.66 -0.16
CA SER A 185 2.39 4.82 0.99
C SER A 185 1.59 4.71 2.29
N PRO A 186 2.23 4.40 3.43
CA PRO A 186 1.55 4.30 4.73
C PRO A 186 0.64 5.49 5.06
N TYR A 187 1.06 6.71 4.73
CA TYR A 187 0.28 7.94 4.95
C TYR A 187 -1.06 8.04 4.19
N HIS A 188 -1.24 7.24 3.13
CA HIS A 188 -2.48 7.20 2.33
C HIS A 188 -3.30 5.94 2.58
N VAL A 189 -2.92 5.14 3.58
CA VAL A 189 -3.69 3.98 4.04
C VAL A 189 -4.09 4.25 5.47
N LEU A 190 -5.38 4.42 5.71
CA LEU A 190 -5.93 4.62 7.05
C LEU A 190 -6.31 3.28 7.66
N HIS A 191 -6.29 3.20 8.98
CA HIS A 191 -6.72 2.04 9.74
C HIS A 191 -7.94 2.38 10.59
N ARG A 192 -9.02 1.63 10.37
CA ARG A 192 -10.25 1.69 11.18
C ARG A 192 -10.73 0.27 11.47
N ASP A 193 -10.72 -0.09 12.75
CA ASP A 193 -11.21 -1.40 13.24
C ASP A 193 -10.61 -2.61 12.50
N GLY A 194 -9.28 -2.61 12.32
CA GLY A 194 -8.57 -3.69 11.62
C GLY A 194 -8.73 -3.67 10.10
N THR A 195 -9.43 -2.69 9.52
CA THR A 195 -9.70 -2.60 8.09
C THR A 195 -8.87 -1.48 7.45
N PRO A 196 -8.13 -1.75 6.36
CA PRO A 196 -7.42 -0.72 5.62
C PRO A 196 -8.43 0.13 4.84
N TYR A 197 -8.22 1.45 4.81
CA TYR A 197 -8.93 2.36 3.91
C TYR A 197 -7.93 3.08 3.03
N LEU A 198 -8.10 3.02 1.72
CA LEU A 198 -7.23 3.73 0.78
C LEU A 198 -7.81 5.11 0.48
N VAL A 199 -6.99 6.14 0.66
CA VAL A 199 -7.39 7.55 0.51
C VAL A 199 -6.42 8.31 -0.40
N ASP A 200 -6.83 9.51 -0.81
CA ASP A 200 -6.02 10.43 -1.63
C ASP A 200 -5.78 9.97 -3.07
N PHE A 201 -6.84 10.03 -3.88
CA PHE A 201 -6.81 9.67 -5.31
C PHE A 201 -6.37 10.84 -6.20
N ALA A 202 -5.75 11.88 -5.64
CA ALA A 202 -5.38 13.09 -6.39
C ALA A 202 -4.39 12.83 -7.54
N ARG A 203 -3.62 11.74 -7.50
CA ARG A 203 -2.73 11.31 -8.61
C ARG A 203 -3.17 10.03 -9.29
N ALA A 204 -4.39 9.57 -9.01
CA ALA A 204 -4.92 8.39 -9.66
C ALA A 204 -5.07 8.61 -11.17
N MET A 205 -4.95 7.54 -11.94
CA MET A 205 -5.10 7.62 -13.40
C MET A 205 -5.66 6.32 -13.96
N ASP A 206 -6.26 6.42 -15.15
CA ASP A 206 -6.67 5.24 -15.90
C ASP A 206 -5.47 4.33 -16.19
N HIS A 207 -5.68 3.02 -16.02
CA HIS A 207 -4.64 2.01 -16.11
C HIS A 207 -5.22 0.67 -16.56
N GLN A 208 -4.66 0.06 -17.61
CA GLN A 208 -4.94 -1.32 -17.95
C GLN A 208 -3.92 -2.22 -17.27
N CYS A 209 -4.30 -2.80 -16.13
CA CYS A 209 -3.40 -3.63 -15.35
C CYS A 209 -3.25 -5.03 -15.97
N PRO A 210 -2.03 -5.50 -16.29
CA PRO A 210 -1.81 -6.87 -16.75
C PRO A 210 -2.03 -7.92 -15.66
N ARG A 211 -2.28 -7.49 -14.41
CA ARG A 211 -2.49 -8.32 -13.20
C ARG A 211 -3.90 -8.18 -12.62
N ASN A 212 -4.87 -7.71 -13.41
CA ASN A 212 -6.24 -7.51 -12.94
C ASN A 212 -6.95 -8.79 -12.47
N ALA A 213 -6.55 -9.96 -12.99
CA ALA A 213 -7.07 -11.27 -12.60
C ALA A 213 -6.27 -11.96 -11.48
N ASP A 214 -5.06 -11.48 -11.19
CA ASP A 214 -4.09 -12.16 -10.33
C ASP A 214 -4.27 -11.74 -8.86
N ARG A 215 -5.48 -11.86 -8.32
CA ARG A 215 -5.77 -11.47 -6.93
C ARG A 215 -5.01 -12.40 -5.97
N PRO A 216 -4.22 -11.86 -5.02
CA PRO A 216 -3.53 -12.69 -4.06
C PRO A 216 -4.54 -13.41 -3.17
N THR A 217 -4.30 -14.69 -2.94
CA THR A 217 -5.07 -15.47 -1.98
C THR A 217 -4.35 -15.54 -0.63
N ASP A 218 -5.10 -15.68 0.46
CA ASP A 218 -4.56 -15.95 1.80
C ASP A 218 -3.64 -17.18 1.80
N ALA A 219 -3.91 -18.13 0.90
CA ALA A 219 -3.12 -19.35 0.75
C ALA A 219 -1.72 -19.09 0.19
N GLU A 220 -1.49 -18.01 -0.57
CA GLU A 220 -0.22 -17.69 -1.24
C GLU A 220 0.61 -16.65 -0.51
N TYR A 221 -0.03 -15.84 0.35
CA TYR A 221 0.62 -14.76 1.08
C TYR A 221 1.83 -15.26 1.88
N GLY A 222 3.01 -14.71 1.60
CA GLY A 222 4.25 -15.06 2.27
C GLY A 222 4.79 -16.46 1.93
N LYS A 223 4.28 -17.12 0.87
CA LYS A 223 4.72 -18.48 0.50
C LYS A 223 5.42 -18.56 -0.84
N LEU A 224 5.29 -17.54 -1.67
CA LEU A 224 5.92 -17.49 -2.99
C LEU A 224 7.19 -16.64 -2.95
N VAL A 225 8.23 -17.08 -3.65
CA VAL A 225 9.45 -16.28 -3.82
C VAL A 225 9.16 -15.05 -4.67
N GLN A 226 9.68 -13.90 -4.25
CA GLN A 226 9.54 -12.64 -4.97
C GLN A 226 9.96 -12.80 -6.45
N PRO A 227 9.08 -12.48 -7.41
CA PRO A 227 9.40 -12.55 -8.83
C PRO A 227 10.37 -11.42 -9.22
N ALA A 228 11.03 -11.55 -10.38
CA ALA A 228 11.77 -10.44 -10.96
C ALA A 228 10.81 -9.31 -11.34
N ARG A 229 11.18 -8.06 -11.01
CA ARG A 229 10.33 -6.89 -11.22
C ARG A 229 9.89 -6.72 -12.67
N GLU A 230 10.82 -6.96 -13.60
CA GLU A 230 10.62 -6.82 -15.04
C GLU A 230 9.60 -7.84 -15.57
N GLN A 231 9.46 -8.99 -14.90
CA GLN A 231 8.52 -10.04 -15.27
C GLN A 231 7.16 -9.90 -14.60
N PHE A 232 7.06 -9.09 -13.54
CA PHE A 232 5.80 -8.90 -12.83
C PHE A 232 4.81 -8.03 -13.61
N GLY A 233 5.26 -6.99 -14.31
CA GLY A 233 4.43 -6.25 -15.27
C GLY A 233 3.51 -5.15 -14.67
N CYS A 234 3.35 -5.05 -13.35
CA CYS A 234 2.71 -3.89 -12.70
C CYS A 234 3.56 -3.36 -11.54
N ASN A 235 4.17 -2.18 -11.72
CA ASN A 235 5.07 -1.60 -10.73
C ASN A 235 4.37 -1.21 -9.42
N GLU A 236 3.14 -0.70 -9.48
CA GLU A 236 2.42 -0.28 -8.27
C GLU A 236 2.10 -1.48 -7.36
N ILE A 237 1.49 -2.53 -7.92
CA ILE A 237 1.19 -3.76 -7.18
C ILE A 237 2.49 -4.42 -6.71
N TYR A 238 3.53 -4.48 -7.56
CA TYR A 238 4.81 -5.06 -7.17
C TYR A 238 5.40 -4.37 -5.94
N ASN A 239 5.43 -3.04 -5.96
CA ASN A 239 5.97 -2.25 -4.85
C ASN A 239 5.15 -2.42 -3.58
N LEU A 240 3.82 -2.55 -3.71
CA LEU A 240 2.98 -2.81 -2.55
C LEU A 240 3.25 -4.19 -1.97
N MET A 241 3.27 -5.24 -2.80
CA MET A 241 3.56 -6.62 -2.39
C MET A 241 4.93 -6.75 -1.73
N GLU A 242 5.94 -6.05 -2.22
CA GLU A 242 7.26 -5.97 -1.59
C GLU A 242 7.18 -5.29 -0.21
N LYS A 243 6.54 -4.12 -0.13
CA LYS A 243 6.42 -3.37 1.13
C LYS A 243 5.55 -4.07 2.18
N THR A 244 4.59 -4.90 1.77
CA THR A 244 3.77 -5.69 2.69
C THR A 244 4.45 -7.01 3.08
N GLN A 245 5.55 -7.41 2.41
CA GLN A 245 6.15 -8.74 2.54
C GLN A 245 5.19 -9.86 2.12
N ALA A 246 4.48 -9.66 1.01
CA ALA A 246 3.62 -10.68 0.41
C ALA A 246 4.41 -11.87 -0.17
N TRP A 247 5.73 -11.72 -0.31
CA TRP A 247 6.64 -12.72 -0.86
C TRP A 247 7.74 -13.10 0.12
N LEU A 248 8.28 -14.30 -0.07
CA LEU A 248 9.54 -14.72 0.51
C LEU A 248 10.70 -13.93 -0.11
N PRO A 249 11.81 -13.71 0.63
CA PRO A 249 12.96 -12.99 0.11
C PRO A 249 13.49 -13.59 -1.19
N ALA A 250 13.80 -12.73 -2.17
CA ALA A 250 14.33 -13.15 -3.47
C ALA A 250 15.73 -13.80 -3.41
N MET A 251 16.44 -13.62 -2.29
CA MET A 251 17.81 -14.03 -2.09
C MET A 251 17.98 -14.83 -0.79
N PHE A 252 18.93 -15.75 -0.77
CA PHE A 252 19.38 -16.46 0.43
C PHE A 252 20.91 -16.52 0.46
N ILE A 253 21.50 -16.78 1.64
CA ILE A 253 22.95 -16.80 1.82
C ILE A 253 23.45 -18.25 1.82
N CYS A 254 24.40 -18.56 0.94
CA CYS A 254 25.16 -19.81 0.97
C CYS A 254 26.66 -19.48 1.00
N LYS A 255 27.39 -20.01 2.00
CA LYS A 255 28.82 -19.75 2.22
C LYS A 255 29.19 -18.25 2.18
N GLY A 256 28.35 -17.41 2.80
CA GLY A 256 28.55 -15.96 2.89
C GLY A 256 28.26 -15.19 1.59
N ARG A 257 27.76 -15.83 0.53
CA ARG A 257 27.39 -15.19 -0.73
C ARG A 257 25.87 -15.21 -0.95
N PRO A 258 25.27 -14.13 -1.49
CA PRO A 258 23.85 -14.10 -1.81
C PRO A 258 23.57 -14.82 -3.13
N TRP A 259 22.53 -15.66 -3.12
CA TRP A 259 22.07 -16.43 -4.27
C TRP A 259 20.58 -16.25 -4.46
N SER A 260 20.12 -16.32 -5.72
CA SER A 260 18.70 -16.16 -6.03
C SER A 260 17.89 -17.36 -5.57
N ALA A 261 16.98 -17.13 -4.63
CA ALA A 261 16.05 -18.14 -4.14
C ALA A 261 15.21 -18.71 -5.29
N ARG A 262 14.79 -17.86 -6.22
CA ARG A 262 13.97 -18.24 -7.38
C ARG A 262 14.62 -19.31 -8.25
N TYR A 263 15.93 -19.25 -8.46
CA TYR A 263 16.62 -20.16 -9.37
C TYR A 263 17.13 -21.43 -8.68
N PHE A 264 17.49 -21.34 -7.39
CA PHE A 264 18.28 -22.38 -6.74
C PHE A 264 17.57 -23.14 -5.63
N LEU A 265 16.44 -22.65 -5.09
CA LEU A 265 15.72 -23.38 -4.03
C LEU A 265 15.19 -24.74 -4.50
N GLU A 266 14.84 -24.87 -5.78
CA GLU A 266 14.35 -26.12 -6.40
C GLU A 266 15.42 -26.80 -7.28
N ASN A 267 16.64 -26.26 -7.33
CA ASN A 267 17.73 -26.80 -8.13
C ASN A 267 19.08 -26.64 -7.40
N PRO A 268 19.32 -27.45 -6.35
CA PRO A 268 20.54 -27.38 -5.54
C PRO A 268 21.80 -27.71 -6.33
N GLU A 269 21.72 -28.63 -7.29
CA GLU A 269 22.83 -29.07 -8.13
C GLU A 269 23.34 -27.93 -9.04
N ALA A 270 22.44 -27.16 -9.66
CA ALA A 270 22.83 -26.01 -10.47
C ALA A 270 23.56 -24.93 -9.67
N LEU A 271 23.24 -24.78 -8.37
CA LEU A 271 23.99 -23.88 -7.50
C LEU A 271 25.35 -24.47 -7.12
N ALA A 272 25.41 -25.77 -6.83
CA ALA A 272 26.65 -26.46 -6.51
C ALA A 272 27.65 -26.38 -7.67
N ASN A 273 27.20 -26.57 -8.92
CA ASN A 273 28.02 -26.38 -10.13
C ASN A 273 28.60 -24.96 -10.19
N LYS A 274 27.74 -23.93 -10.03
CA LYS A 274 28.20 -22.53 -10.02
C LYS A 274 29.21 -22.24 -8.90
N MET A 275 29.12 -22.91 -7.75
CA MET A 275 30.09 -22.74 -6.68
C MET A 275 31.46 -23.32 -7.07
N LEU A 276 31.48 -24.51 -7.68
CA LEU A 276 32.70 -25.14 -8.20
C LEU A 276 33.35 -24.27 -9.30
N ASP A 277 32.55 -23.74 -10.22
CA ASP A 277 33.00 -22.84 -11.30
C ASP A 277 33.71 -21.60 -10.74
N ILE A 278 33.11 -20.93 -9.74
CA ILE A 278 33.67 -19.71 -9.16
C ILE A 278 35.03 -19.99 -8.51
N GLU A 279 35.17 -21.10 -7.80
CA GLU A 279 36.43 -21.47 -7.16
C GLU A 279 37.51 -21.82 -8.19
N SER A 280 37.14 -22.41 -9.31
CA SER A 280 38.07 -22.67 -10.42
C SER A 280 38.67 -21.37 -10.97
N THR A 281 37.87 -20.29 -11.05
CA THR A 281 38.29 -18.99 -11.59
C THR A 281 39.12 -18.14 -10.63
N LEU A 282 39.06 -18.40 -9.31
CA LEU A 282 39.77 -17.63 -8.29
C LEU A 282 40.52 -18.53 -7.28
N PRO A 283 41.51 -19.33 -7.72
CA PRO A 283 42.16 -20.35 -6.88
C PRO A 283 42.95 -19.77 -5.70
N ALA A 284 43.32 -18.49 -5.77
CA ALA A 284 44.14 -17.82 -4.76
C ALA A 284 43.36 -17.47 -3.48
N LEU A 285 42.03 -17.62 -3.46
CA LEU A 285 41.16 -17.07 -2.40
C LEU A 285 40.45 -18.12 -1.53
N ALA A 286 40.47 -19.42 -1.87
CA ALA A 286 39.86 -20.47 -1.05
C ALA A 286 40.44 -21.87 -1.35
N PRO A 287 40.43 -22.81 -0.37
CA PRO A 287 40.66 -24.23 -0.64
C PRO A 287 39.63 -24.75 -1.65
N ARG A 288 40.06 -25.58 -2.60
CA ARG A 288 39.15 -26.24 -3.54
C ARG A 288 38.13 -27.08 -2.77
N GLN A 289 36.86 -26.77 -2.95
CA GLN A 289 35.75 -27.53 -2.40
C GLN A 289 35.48 -28.77 -3.27
N SER A 290 35.20 -29.91 -2.64
CA SER A 290 34.74 -31.10 -3.37
C SER A 290 33.27 -30.95 -3.81
N PRO A 291 32.81 -31.67 -4.87
CA PRO A 291 31.41 -31.64 -5.30
C PRO A 291 30.42 -31.93 -4.16
N ARG A 292 30.71 -32.95 -3.33
CA ARG A 292 29.92 -33.29 -2.14
C ARG A 292 29.86 -32.17 -1.11
N GLU A 293 30.98 -31.52 -0.81
CA GLU A 293 30.98 -30.38 0.11
C GLU A 293 30.16 -29.22 -0.44
N ALA A 294 30.25 -28.94 -1.75
CA ALA A 294 29.48 -27.89 -2.41
C ALA A 294 27.98 -28.16 -2.31
N LEU A 295 27.53 -29.35 -2.73
CA LEU A 295 26.12 -29.74 -2.67
C LEU A 295 25.59 -29.77 -1.23
N THR A 296 26.37 -30.30 -0.27
CA THR A 296 26.02 -30.29 1.15
C THR A 296 25.82 -28.86 1.67
N ALA A 297 26.70 -27.93 1.30
CA ALA A 297 26.59 -26.53 1.70
C ALA A 297 25.33 -25.87 1.12
N VAL A 298 25.00 -26.20 -0.13
CA VAL A 298 23.78 -25.71 -0.78
C VAL A 298 22.52 -26.22 -0.10
N HIS A 299 22.38 -27.53 0.11
CA HIS A 299 21.21 -28.10 0.79
C HIS A 299 21.03 -27.52 2.19
N ARG A 300 22.11 -27.35 2.95
CA ARG A 300 22.05 -26.72 4.27
C ARG A 300 21.59 -25.25 4.21
N ALA A 301 22.06 -24.49 3.21
CA ALA A 301 21.62 -23.11 3.02
C ALA A 301 20.13 -23.02 2.63
N ILE A 302 19.66 -23.92 1.75
CA ILE A 302 18.24 -24.03 1.37
C ILE A 302 17.38 -24.42 2.58
N CYS A 303 17.82 -25.41 3.37
CA CYS A 303 17.16 -25.82 4.60
C CYS A 303 17.06 -24.63 5.59
N GLY A 304 18.15 -23.89 5.77
CA GLY A 304 18.17 -22.68 6.60
C GLY A 304 17.16 -21.63 6.14
N TYR A 305 17.09 -21.38 4.83
CA TYR A 305 16.10 -20.48 4.24
C TYR A 305 14.66 -20.95 4.53
N TYR A 306 14.35 -22.23 4.28
CA TYR A 306 13.01 -22.76 4.56
C TYR A 306 12.68 -22.74 6.05
N LYS A 307 13.60 -23.06 6.94
CA LYS A 307 13.35 -22.97 8.39
C LYS A 307 13.05 -21.54 8.84
N GLN A 308 13.73 -20.57 8.25
CA GLN A 308 13.54 -19.17 8.59
C GLN A 308 12.19 -18.62 8.11
N HIS A 309 11.78 -18.97 6.88
CA HIS A 309 10.62 -18.32 6.25
C HIS A 309 9.39 -19.22 6.08
N LEU A 310 9.57 -20.54 6.11
CA LEU A 310 8.52 -21.56 5.99
C LEU A 310 8.79 -22.72 6.96
N PRO A 311 8.69 -22.53 8.29
CA PRO A 311 9.21 -23.48 9.28
C PRO A 311 8.77 -24.94 9.09
N ALA A 312 7.49 -25.16 8.75
CA ALA A 312 6.98 -26.51 8.47
C ALA A 312 7.64 -27.16 7.24
N ARG A 313 7.87 -26.40 6.17
CA ARG A 313 8.61 -26.86 4.99
C ARG A 313 10.08 -27.09 5.32
N GLY A 314 10.67 -26.23 6.15
CA GLY A 314 12.05 -26.35 6.62
C GLY A 314 12.28 -27.63 7.43
N ALA A 315 11.35 -27.97 8.33
CA ALA A 315 11.41 -29.22 9.09
C ALA A 315 11.32 -30.45 8.16
N ALA A 316 10.32 -30.48 7.26
CA ALA A 316 10.19 -31.59 6.32
C ALA A 316 11.40 -31.74 5.39
N TYR A 317 12.01 -30.62 4.98
CA TYR A 317 13.21 -30.64 4.14
C TYR A 317 14.44 -31.11 4.93
N GLU A 318 14.58 -30.74 6.20
CA GLU A 318 15.64 -31.28 7.07
C GLU A 318 15.52 -32.79 7.25
N ASP A 319 14.31 -33.29 7.54
CA ASP A 319 14.05 -34.73 7.68
C ASP A 319 14.45 -35.50 6.39
N ASP A 320 14.17 -34.92 5.22
CA ASP A 320 14.61 -35.49 3.94
C ASP A 320 16.14 -35.53 3.81
N LEU A 321 16.83 -34.45 4.20
CA LEU A 321 18.30 -34.41 4.15
C LEU A 321 18.92 -35.44 5.10
N ASP A 322 18.40 -35.60 6.31
CA ASP A 322 18.92 -36.58 7.28
C ASP A 322 18.84 -38.02 6.76
N LEU A 323 17.82 -38.31 5.94
CA LEU A 323 17.61 -39.63 5.34
C LEU A 323 18.36 -39.82 4.01
N ASN A 324 18.44 -38.77 3.17
CA ASN A 324 18.78 -38.91 1.76
C ASN A 324 20.02 -38.14 1.31
N LEU A 325 20.65 -37.30 2.16
CA LEU A 325 21.77 -36.44 1.75
C LEU A 325 22.96 -37.22 1.16
N GLU A 326 23.31 -38.36 1.75
CA GLU A 326 24.40 -39.21 1.24
C GLU A 326 24.11 -39.69 -0.19
N ARG A 327 22.87 -40.10 -0.44
CA ARG A 327 22.40 -40.53 -1.77
C ARG A 327 22.45 -39.38 -2.77
N TYR A 328 22.00 -38.18 -2.37
CA TYR A 328 22.08 -36.99 -3.23
C TYR A 328 23.53 -36.64 -3.59
N CYS A 329 24.43 -36.65 -2.60
CA CYS A 329 25.84 -36.36 -2.82
C CYS A 329 26.49 -37.36 -3.77
N GLN A 330 26.25 -38.67 -3.57
CA GLN A 330 26.81 -39.70 -4.44
C GLN A 330 26.31 -39.55 -5.89
N ALA A 331 25.01 -39.33 -6.09
CA ALA A 331 24.43 -39.16 -7.43
C ALA A 331 25.02 -37.94 -8.16
N TYR A 332 25.20 -36.83 -7.44
CA TYR A 332 25.81 -35.62 -7.97
C TYR A 332 27.30 -35.79 -8.28
N GLU A 333 28.07 -36.45 -7.41
CA GLU A 333 29.47 -36.81 -7.66
C GLU A 333 29.61 -37.66 -8.94
N ASP A 334 28.73 -38.65 -9.13
CA ASP A 334 28.69 -39.50 -10.32
C ASP A 334 28.32 -38.71 -11.59
N GLU A 335 27.52 -37.65 -11.48
CA GLU A 335 27.20 -36.75 -12.59
C GLU A 335 28.39 -35.86 -12.97
N VAL A 336 29.00 -35.19 -12.00
CA VAL A 336 30.20 -34.35 -12.23
C VAL A 336 31.33 -35.17 -12.84
N ALA A 337 31.54 -36.41 -12.37
CA ALA A 337 32.55 -37.31 -12.92
C ALA A 337 32.29 -37.71 -14.38
N ARG A 338 31.02 -37.78 -14.80
CA ARG A 338 30.62 -38.08 -16.19
C ARG A 338 30.82 -36.90 -17.14
N ASN A 339 30.85 -35.67 -16.62
CA ASN A 339 30.90 -34.46 -17.44
C ASN A 339 32.12 -33.56 -17.08
N PRO A 340 33.36 -34.04 -17.25
CA PRO A 340 34.57 -33.35 -16.79
C PRO A 340 34.91 -32.06 -17.56
N PHE A 341 34.13 -31.71 -18.60
CA PHE A 341 34.35 -30.51 -19.41
C PHE A 341 33.50 -29.30 -18.96
N ASP A 342 32.58 -29.50 -18.00
CA ASP A 342 31.73 -28.46 -17.41
C ASP A 342 32.09 -28.19 -15.92
N ALA A 343 33.23 -28.70 -15.43
CA ALA A 343 33.65 -28.65 -14.01
C ALA A 343 34.95 -27.87 -13.76
#